data_AF-A0A2R5EFM5-F1
#
_entry.id   AF-A0A2R5EFM5-F1
#
_cell.length_a   1.000
_cell.length_b   1.000
_cell.length_c   1.000
_cell.angle_alpha   90.00
_cell.angle_beta   90.00
_cell.angle_gamma   90.00
#
_symmetry.space_group_name_H-M   'P 1'
#
loop_
_entity.id
_entity.type
_entity.pdbx_description
1 polymer ?
#
loop_
_entity_poly.entity_id
_entity_poly.type
_entity_poly.pdbx_seq_one_letter_code
_entity_poly.pdbx_strand_id
1 'polypeptide(L)'
;MSKRILPLLIVALTLTACAAGGQPTTAPRLIPPASLTTLPPEQLPEPASDNLDDLVENHVISAGLYHLARERLKGMVEWIEKTNKELRGDE
;
A
#
# COMPACT_ATOMS: atom_id res chain seq x y z
N MET A 1 -51.45 -21.52 27.26
CA MET A 1 -50.19 -21.85 26.54
C MET A 1 -49.44 -20.65 25.95
N SER A 2 -49.99 -19.42 25.91
CA SER A 2 -49.35 -18.25 25.27
C SER A 2 -48.19 -17.59 26.06
N LYS A 3 -48.13 -17.75 27.39
CA LYS A 3 -47.17 -17.05 28.27
C LYS A 3 -45.68 -17.43 28.08
N ARG A 4 -45.37 -18.51 27.36
CA ARG A 4 -44.00 -18.97 27.11
C ARG A 4 -43.42 -18.50 25.77
N ILE A 5 -44.25 -17.92 24.90
CA ILE A 5 -43.83 -17.49 23.55
C ILE A 5 -43.06 -16.17 23.62
N LEU A 6 -43.52 -15.25 24.48
CA LEU A 6 -42.91 -13.94 24.66
C LEU A 6 -41.43 -13.98 25.10
N PRO A 7 -41.02 -14.77 26.12
CA PRO A 7 -39.61 -14.83 26.50
C PRO A 7 -38.74 -15.50 25.42
N LEU A 8 -39.28 -16.46 24.68
CA LEU A 8 -38.57 -17.14 23.58
C LEU A 8 -38.25 -16.19 22.42
N LEU A 9 -39.18 -15.27 22.11
CA LEU A 9 -39.01 -14.26 21.07
C LEU A 9 -37.95 -13.21 21.44
N ILE A 10 -37.90 -12.80 22.71
CA ILE A 10 -36.89 -11.87 23.23
C ILE A 10 -35.48 -12.50 23.17
N VAL A 11 -35.36 -13.78 23.55
CA VAL A 11 -34.08 -14.50 23.46
C VAL A 11 -33.63 -14.64 22.00
N ALA A 12 -34.54 -14.96 21.07
CA ALA A 12 -34.22 -15.05 19.65
C ALA A 12 -33.73 -13.71 19.05
N LEU A 13 -34.35 -12.59 19.43
CA LEU A 13 -34.00 -11.25 18.94
C LEU A 13 -32.70 -10.69 19.53
N THR A 14 -32.37 -11.06 20.78
CA THR A 14 -31.12 -10.64 21.43
C THR A 14 -29.91 -11.44 20.95
N LEU A 15 -30.09 -12.72 20.62
CA LEU A 15 -29.03 -13.56 20.03
C LEU A 15 -28.65 -13.13 18.60
N THR A 16 -29.59 -12.58 17.82
CA THR A 16 -29.28 -12.08 16.47
C THR A 16 -28.38 -10.85 16.48
N ALA A 17 -28.38 -10.05 17.56
CA ALA A 17 -27.51 -8.87 17.67
C ALA A 17 -26.03 -9.24 17.88
N CYS A 18 -25.73 -10.40 18.46
CA CYS A 18 -24.35 -10.90 18.59
C CYS A 18 -23.87 -11.69 17.36
N ALA A 19 -24.78 -12.23 16.55
CA ALA A 19 -24.46 -12.92 15.29
C ALA A 19 -24.25 -11.96 14.12
N ALA A 20 -24.84 -10.76 14.19
CA ALA A 20 -24.45 -9.62 13.37
C ALA A 20 -23.11 -9.08 13.92
N GLY A 21 -22.03 -9.83 13.69
CA GLY A 21 -20.68 -9.33 13.96
C GLY A 21 -20.50 -7.93 13.38
N GLY A 22 -19.64 -7.12 14.00
CA GLY A 22 -19.36 -5.76 13.53
C GLY A 22 -19.03 -5.75 12.03
N GLN A 23 -19.33 -4.64 11.34
CA GLN A 23 -18.97 -4.50 9.94
C GLN A 23 -17.50 -4.90 9.74
N PRO A 24 -17.17 -5.70 8.72
CA PRO A 24 -15.78 -6.06 8.45
C PRO A 24 -14.96 -4.79 8.28
N THR A 25 -14.06 -4.53 9.23
CA THR A 25 -13.11 -3.42 9.10
C THR A 25 -12.22 -3.76 7.91
N THR A 26 -12.21 -2.88 6.90
CA THR A 26 -11.33 -3.07 5.75
C THR A 26 -9.91 -2.90 6.23
N ALA A 27 -9.16 -4.00 6.35
CA ALA A 27 -7.76 -3.91 6.74
C ALA A 27 -6.99 -3.11 5.68
N PRO A 28 -6.20 -2.09 6.07
CA PRO A 28 -5.43 -1.33 5.11
C PRO A 28 -4.44 -2.25 4.40
N ARG A 29 -4.27 -2.05 3.10
CA ARG A 29 -3.31 -2.82 2.31
C ARG A 29 -1.90 -2.42 2.74
N LEU A 30 -1.25 -3.29 3.52
CA LEU A 30 0.13 -3.11 4.00
C LEU A 30 1.21 -3.44 2.96
N ILE A 31 0.80 -3.66 1.70
CA ILE A 31 1.71 -4.00 0.61
C ILE A 31 1.78 -2.80 -0.33
N PRO A 32 2.96 -2.18 -0.51
CA PRO A 32 3.13 -1.07 -1.43
C PRO A 32 2.92 -1.53 -2.88
N PRO A 33 2.50 -0.61 -3.78
CA PRO A 33 2.46 -0.87 -5.21
C PRO A 33 3.79 -1.39 -5.76
N ALA A 34 3.74 -2.36 -6.67
CA ALA A 34 4.94 -2.98 -7.27
C ALA A 34 5.85 -1.97 -7.99
N SER A 35 5.28 -0.89 -8.52
CA SER A 35 6.03 0.21 -9.15
C SER A 35 6.98 0.93 -8.19
N LEU A 36 6.69 0.92 -6.88
CA LEU A 36 7.50 1.55 -5.83
C LEU A 36 8.56 0.60 -5.27
N THR A 37 8.32 -0.71 -5.31
CA THR A 37 9.25 -1.73 -4.77
C THR A 37 10.24 -2.26 -5.79
N THR A 38 10.12 -1.87 -7.06
CA THR A 38 11.09 -2.25 -8.08
C THR A 38 12.44 -1.61 -7.76
N LEU A 39 13.42 -2.44 -7.40
CA LEU A 39 14.77 -1.99 -7.07
C LEU A 39 15.43 -1.32 -8.29
N PRO A 40 16.20 -0.24 -8.08
CA PRO A 40 17.11 0.24 -9.12
C PRO A 40 18.15 -0.83 -9.45
N PRO A 41 18.79 -0.77 -10.63
CA PRO A 41 19.90 -1.66 -10.94
C PRO A 41 21.02 -1.48 -9.90
N GLU A 42 21.65 -2.59 -9.52
CA GLU A 42 22.72 -2.61 -8.51
C GLU A 42 23.96 -1.83 -8.96
N GLN A 43 24.18 -1.81 -10.28
CA GLN A 43 25.29 -1.10 -10.91
C GLN A 43 24.72 -0.13 -11.95
N LEU A 44 25.35 1.05 -12.02
CA LEU A 44 25.09 1.97 -13.11
C LEU A 44 25.66 1.39 -14.41
N PRO A 45 25.02 1.63 -15.56
CA PRO A 45 25.58 1.24 -16.84
C PRO A 45 26.94 1.92 -17.03
N GLU A 46 27.90 1.19 -17.57
CA GLU A 46 29.17 1.75 -18.02
C GLU A 46 29.01 2.32 -19.44
N PRO A 47 29.80 3.34 -19.83
CA PRO A 47 29.80 3.82 -21.20
C PRO A 47 30.35 2.75 -22.15
N ALA A 48 29.85 2.76 -23.40
CA ALA A 48 30.30 1.79 -24.41
C ALA A 48 31.74 2.01 -24.87
N SER A 49 32.20 3.27 -24.84
CA SER A 49 33.59 3.65 -25.13
C SER A 49 33.94 5.00 -24.48
N ASP A 50 35.19 5.43 -24.63
CA ASP A 50 35.68 6.75 -24.19
C ASP A 50 35.31 7.89 -25.17
N ASN A 51 34.52 7.62 -26.20
CA ASN A 51 34.03 8.66 -27.11
C ASN A 51 33.04 9.58 -26.38
N LEU A 52 33.10 10.88 -26.65
CA LEU A 52 32.26 11.89 -26.02
C LEU A 52 30.76 11.59 -26.19
N ASP A 53 30.34 11.14 -27.37
CA ASP A 53 28.93 10.82 -27.63
C ASP A 53 28.42 9.68 -26.72
N ASP A 54 29.22 8.61 -26.57
CA ASP A 54 28.90 7.47 -25.71
C ASP A 54 28.90 7.87 -24.22
N LEU A 55 29.80 8.77 -23.82
CA LEU A 55 29.85 9.32 -22.46
C LEU A 55 28.60 10.17 -22.16
N VAL A 56 28.15 10.98 -23.12
CA VAL A 56 26.94 11.81 -22.97
C VAL A 56 25.70 10.93 -22.91
N GLU A 57 25.59 9.93 -23.79
CA GLU A 57 24.49 8.97 -23.75
C GLU A 57 24.44 8.23 -22.40
N ASN A 58 25.58 7.72 -21.93
CA ASN A 58 25.68 7.08 -20.63
C ASN A 58 25.26 8.01 -19.48
N HIS A 59 25.67 9.28 -19.53
CA HIS A 59 25.25 10.28 -18.55
C HIS A 59 23.73 10.45 -18.51
N VAL A 60 23.09 10.59 -19.67
CA VAL A 60 21.63 10.74 -19.78
C VAL A 60 20.91 9.52 -19.20
N ILE A 61 21.34 8.30 -19.56
CA ILE A 61 20.76 7.06 -19.05
C ILE A 61 20.92 6.97 -17.52
N SER A 62 22.13 7.22 -17.02
CA SER A 62 22.43 7.17 -15.58
C SER A 62 21.62 8.20 -14.80
N ALA A 63 21.50 9.44 -15.30
CA ALA A 63 20.67 10.47 -14.70
C ALA A 63 19.19 10.05 -14.68
N GLY A 64 18.69 9.45 -15.77
CA GLY A 64 17.33 8.90 -15.84
C GLY A 64 17.06 7.85 -14.77
N LEU A 65 18.02 6.94 -14.52
CA LEU A 65 17.92 5.94 -13.46
C LEU A 65 17.87 6.58 -12.07
N TYR A 66 18.68 7.62 -11.82
CA TYR A 66 18.65 8.37 -10.56
C TYR A 66 17.30 9.05 -10.33
N HIS A 67 16.76 9.73 -11.35
CA HIS A 67 15.46 10.37 -11.24
C HIS A 67 14.34 9.35 -10.98
N LEU A 68 14.36 8.21 -11.67
CA LEU A 68 13.39 7.14 -11.45
C LEU A 68 13.46 6.59 -10.02
N ALA A 69 14.66 6.35 -9.50
CA ALA A 69 14.87 5.89 -8.12
C ALA A 69 14.36 6.93 -7.10
N ARG A 70 14.63 8.22 -7.34
CA ARG A 70 14.13 9.31 -6.51
C ARG A 70 12.61 9.35 -6.47
N GLU A 71 11.93 9.28 -7.61
CA GLU A 71 10.47 9.30 -7.66
C GLU A 71 9.86 8.09 -6.95
N ARG A 72 10.46 6.91 -7.09
CA ARG A 72 10.02 5.70 -6.36
C ARG A 72 10.17 5.86 -4.85
N LEU A 73 11.31 6.38 -4.38
CA LEU A 73 11.54 6.59 -2.95
C LEU A 73 10.55 7.61 -2.38
N LYS A 74 10.32 8.72 -3.10
CA LYS A 74 9.31 9.71 -2.74
C LYS A 74 7.92 9.09 -2.63
N GLY A 75 7.51 8.34 -3.65
CA GLY A 75 6.22 7.64 -3.64
C GLY A 75 6.09 6.61 -2.53
N MET A 76 7.19 5.93 -2.15
CA MET A 76 7.20 5.00 -1.02
C MET A 76 6.95 5.71 0.30
N VAL A 77 7.60 6.86 0.54
CA VAL A 77 7.38 7.68 1.73
C VAL A 77 5.93 8.15 1.80
N GLU A 78 5.40 8.70 0.70
CA GLU A 78 4.00 9.15 0.62
C GLU A 78 3.01 8.01 0.89
N TRP A 79 3.30 6.81 0.37
CA TRP A 79 2.50 5.62 0.64
C TRP A 79 2.53 5.25 2.13
N ILE A 80 3.72 5.20 2.76
CA ILE A 80 3.86 4.90 4.20
C ILE A 80 3.08 5.91 5.05
N GLU A 81 3.24 7.20 4.77
CA GLU A 81 2.56 8.27 5.52
C GLU A 81 1.05 8.15 5.40
N LYS A 82 0.54 7.92 4.19
CA LYS A 82 -0.89 7.73 3.94
C LYS A 82 -1.42 6.49 4.66
N THR A 83 -0.75 5.34 4.52
CA THR A 83 -1.17 4.09 5.19
C THR A 83 -1.13 4.23 6.71
N ASN A 84 -0.16 4.96 7.26
CA ASN A 84 -0.10 5.24 8.70
C ASN A 84 -1.24 6.16 9.15
N LYS A 85 -1.58 7.20 8.37
CA LYS A 85 -2.73 8.07 8.65
C LYS A 85 -4.04 7.27 8.66
N GLU A 86 -4.26 6.44 7.66
CA GLU A 86 -5.43 5.54 7.56
C GLU A 86 -5.51 4.56 8.74
N LEU A 87 -4.38 4.00 9.18
CA LEU A 87 -4.31 3.11 10.34
C LEU A 87 -4.66 3.79 11.66
N ARG A 88 -4.36 5.09 11.80
CA ARG A 88 -4.61 5.86 13.03
C ARG A 88 -6.05 6.37 13.14
N GLY A 89 -6.82 6.33 12.05
CA GLY A 89 -8.19 6.87 12.02
C GLY A 89 -8.24 8.40 12.09
N ASP A 90 -7.12 9.06 11.79
CA ASP A 90 -7.04 10.51 11.62
C ASP A 90 -7.66 10.81 10.24
N GLU A 91 -8.98 10.91 10.07
CA GLU A 91 -9.58 11.38 8.80
C GLU A 91 -9.53 12.92 8.69
#